data_AF-A0AAV7EQ57-F1
#
_entry.id   AF-A0AAV7EQ57-F1
#
_cell.length_a   1.000
_cell.length_b   1.000
_cell.length_c   1.000
_cell.angle_alpha   90.00
_cell.angle_beta   90.00
_cell.angle_gamma   90.00
#
_symmetry.space_group_name_H-M   'P 1'
#
loop_
_entity.id
_entity.type
_entity.pdbx_description
1 polymer ?
#
loop_
_entity_poly.entity_id
_entity_poly.type
_entity_poly.pdbx_seq_one_letter_code
_entity_poly.pdbx_strand_id
1 'polypeptide(L)'
;MDPSETETSGVLPPPPPVPPNVIPLKAEADKVPVQKPSKPTRFPVARPRTGRKGTPIHLLTNHFKVNVSNNNGFFYHYSVYLSHEDGKPVVGKGVGRKVMDKVHETYETELGGRNLAYDGEKALFTLGALPQNNLEFTVVLEDISSSKVLGNGSRGNGETRKKMLRRPYRSKTFKVEISFAAKIPMQAIGNALRGHEYSENSQEALRAY
;
A
#
# COMPACT_ATOMS: atom_id res chain seq x y z
N MET A 1 -49.11 5.16 -51.41
CA MET A 1 -48.89 3.88 -52.12
C MET A 1 -47.52 3.98 -52.79
N ASP A 2 -46.51 3.67 -51.96
CA ASP A 2 -45.24 2.93 -52.15
C ASP A 2 -44.68 2.61 -53.56
N PRO A 3 -43.39 2.22 -53.69
CA PRO A 3 -42.15 3.02 -53.50
C PRO A 3 -41.09 2.67 -54.58
N SER A 4 -39.89 3.26 -54.59
CA SER A 4 -38.62 2.51 -54.77
C SER A 4 -37.40 3.40 -54.54
N GLU A 5 -36.51 2.87 -53.71
CA GLU A 5 -35.17 3.33 -53.35
C GLU A 5 -34.26 3.26 -54.61
N THR A 6 -33.19 4.04 -54.79
CA THR A 6 -31.90 3.88 -54.10
C THR A 6 -30.89 4.92 -54.63
N GLU A 7 -30.01 5.35 -53.72
CA GLU A 7 -28.60 5.71 -53.95
C GLU A 7 -28.20 7.00 -54.68
N THR A 8 -27.93 8.04 -53.88
CA THR A 8 -26.94 9.10 -54.12
C THR A 8 -26.25 9.33 -52.76
N SER A 9 -24.98 9.66 -52.57
CA SER A 9 -23.82 10.00 -53.39
C SER A 9 -22.66 10.19 -52.39
N GLY A 10 -21.40 10.05 -52.81
CA GLY A 10 -20.28 10.66 -52.09
C GLY A 10 -19.04 9.80 -51.83
N VAL A 11 -18.58 9.01 -52.81
CA VAL A 11 -17.17 8.57 -52.81
C VAL A 11 -16.33 9.73 -53.36
N LEU A 12 -15.49 10.31 -52.49
CA LEU A 12 -14.55 11.38 -52.84
C LEU A 12 -13.58 10.90 -53.93
N PRO A 13 -13.18 11.75 -54.90
CA PRO A 13 -12.22 11.36 -55.92
C PRO A 13 -10.84 11.06 -55.30
N PRO A 14 -10.06 10.13 -55.89
CA PRO A 14 -8.74 9.78 -55.37
C PRO A 14 -7.77 10.97 -55.46
N PRO A 15 -6.85 11.12 -54.50
CA PRO A 15 -5.91 12.24 -54.48
C PRO A 15 -4.92 12.17 -55.66
N PRO A 16 -4.48 13.32 -56.18
CA PRO A 16 -3.57 13.38 -57.32
C PRO A 16 -2.19 12.80 -56.98
N PRO A 17 -1.48 12.20 -57.96
CA PRO A 17 -0.16 11.62 -57.76
C PRO A 17 0.90 12.70 -57.51
N VAL A 18 1.77 12.46 -56.53
CA VAL A 18 2.86 13.35 -56.12
C VAL A 18 4.05 13.21 -57.08
N PRO A 19 4.68 14.32 -57.56
CA PRO A 19 5.82 14.24 -58.47
C PRO A 19 7.09 13.67 -57.78
N PRO A 20 7.95 12.93 -58.51
CA PRO A 20 8.99 12.06 -57.95
C PRO A 20 10.29 12.80 -57.55
N ASN A 21 10.22 14.03 -57.05
CA ASN A 21 11.42 14.80 -56.69
C ASN A 21 11.26 15.68 -55.44
N VAL A 22 10.70 15.11 -54.37
CA VAL A 22 10.71 15.74 -53.03
C VAL A 22 11.64 14.94 -52.12
N ILE A 23 12.82 15.49 -51.85
CA ILE A 23 13.77 14.95 -50.88
C ILE A 23 13.18 15.19 -49.49
N PRO A 24 12.96 14.17 -48.64
CA PRO A 24 12.49 14.38 -47.28
C PRO A 24 13.57 15.11 -46.47
N LEU A 25 13.27 16.34 -46.04
CA LEU A 25 14.03 17.03 -45.00
C LEU A 25 13.99 16.19 -43.73
N LYS A 26 15.14 15.62 -43.38
CA LYS A 26 15.37 14.96 -42.09
C LYS A 26 15.24 16.02 -41.00
N ALA A 27 14.13 16.02 -40.28
CA ALA A 27 13.96 16.83 -39.09
C ALA A 27 14.96 16.36 -38.03
N GLU A 28 16.05 17.09 -37.84
CA GLU A 28 16.86 16.97 -36.63
C GLU A 28 15.99 17.46 -35.47
N ALA A 29 15.61 16.52 -34.61
CA ALA A 29 14.90 16.79 -33.39
C ALA A 29 15.87 17.42 -32.39
N ASP A 30 15.99 18.75 -32.42
CA ASP A 30 16.52 19.53 -31.32
C ASP A 30 15.66 19.27 -30.08
N LYS A 31 16.15 18.40 -29.20
CA LYS A 31 15.58 18.13 -27.88
C LYS A 31 15.89 19.31 -26.95
N VAL A 32 15.16 20.40 -27.12
CA VAL A 32 15.02 21.38 -26.04
C VAL A 32 14.12 20.76 -24.97
N PRO A 33 14.55 20.66 -23.69
CA PRO A 33 13.69 20.12 -22.65
C PRO A 33 12.55 21.11 -22.39
N VAL A 34 11.38 20.82 -22.97
CA VAL A 34 10.13 21.51 -22.65
C VAL A 34 9.81 21.18 -21.18
N GLN A 35 10.12 22.11 -20.28
CA GLN A 35 9.68 22.06 -18.89
C GLN A 35 8.15 22.07 -18.91
N LYS A 36 7.54 20.92 -18.62
CA LYS A 36 6.09 20.83 -18.46
C LYS A 36 5.70 21.71 -17.28
N PRO A 37 4.77 22.67 -17.43
CA PRO A 37 4.34 23.50 -16.31
C PRO A 37 3.78 22.61 -15.21
N SER A 38 4.31 22.76 -13.99
CA SER A 38 3.84 22.04 -12.81
C SER A 38 2.36 22.33 -12.61
N LYS A 39 1.54 21.28 -12.48
CA LYS A 39 0.11 21.44 -12.20
C LYS A 39 -0.06 22.23 -10.89
N PRO A 40 -0.95 23.23 -10.82
CA PRO A 40 -1.15 23.99 -9.60
C PRO A 40 -1.70 23.08 -8.49
N THR A 41 -1.01 23.04 -7.36
CA THR A 41 -1.48 22.37 -6.14
C THR A 41 -2.75 23.07 -5.67
N ARG A 42 -3.88 22.33 -5.67
CA ARG A 42 -5.17 22.83 -5.17
C ARG A 42 -5.44 22.21 -3.81
N PHE A 43 -5.79 23.04 -2.83
CA PHE A 43 -6.20 22.57 -1.51
C PHE A 43 -7.74 22.53 -1.40
N PRO A 44 -8.31 21.57 -0.65
CA PRO A 44 -9.73 21.58 -0.32
C PRO A 44 -10.10 22.89 0.40
N VAL A 45 -11.21 23.51 0.00
CA VAL A 45 -11.73 24.71 0.68
C VAL A 45 -12.24 24.31 2.07
N ALA A 46 -11.90 25.10 3.09
CA ALA A 46 -12.40 24.88 4.46
C ALA A 46 -13.93 24.90 4.50
N ARG A 47 -14.55 24.02 5.31
CA ARG A 47 -16.01 23.96 5.46
C ARG A 47 -16.52 25.30 6.00
N PRO A 48 -17.39 26.04 5.28
CA PRO A 48 -17.78 27.40 5.66
C PRO A 48 -18.72 27.43 6.87
N ARG A 49 -19.66 26.48 6.98
CA ARG A 49 -20.59 26.39 8.12
C ARG A 49 -21.26 25.02 8.23
N THR A 50 -21.70 24.69 9.43
CA THR A 50 -22.64 23.59 9.69
C THR A 50 -24.06 23.98 9.25
N GLY A 51 -24.82 23.01 8.73
CA GLY A 51 -26.23 23.20 8.36
C GLY A 51 -27.12 23.54 9.56
N ARG A 52 -28.17 24.34 9.35
CA ARG A 52 -29.10 24.82 10.40
C ARG A 52 -30.57 24.50 10.14
N LYS A 53 -30.91 23.95 8.97
CA LYS A 53 -32.30 23.64 8.60
C LYS A 53 -32.66 22.24 9.09
N GLY A 54 -33.90 22.05 9.55
CA GLY A 54 -34.45 20.77 10.01
C GLY A 54 -34.60 20.68 11.52
N THR A 55 -35.27 19.63 11.97
CA THR A 55 -35.42 19.31 13.40
C THR A 55 -34.20 18.50 13.86
N PRO A 56 -33.58 18.84 15.00
CA PRO A 56 -32.45 18.09 15.53
C PRO A 56 -32.90 16.70 15.99
N ILE A 57 -32.11 15.68 15.67
CA ILE A 57 -32.31 14.30 16.11
C ILE A 57 -31.02 13.77 16.72
N HIS A 58 -31.13 12.89 17.72
CA HIS A 58 -29.98 12.22 18.30
C HIS A 58 -29.62 10.99 17.48
N LEU A 59 -28.35 10.89 17.08
CA LEU A 59 -27.83 9.76 16.32
C LEU A 59 -26.69 9.10 17.12
N LEU A 60 -26.74 7.78 17.19
CA LEU A 60 -25.57 6.98 17.53
C LEU A 60 -24.85 6.63 16.23
N THR A 61 -23.53 6.63 16.27
CA THR A 61 -22.72 6.29 15.11
C THR A 61 -21.64 5.31 15.52
N ASN A 62 -21.09 4.58 14.55
CA ASN A 62 -19.97 3.67 14.76
C ASN A 62 -18.63 4.44 14.81
N HIS A 63 -18.61 5.62 15.44
CA HIS A 63 -17.41 6.43 15.66
C HIS A 63 -17.10 6.47 17.15
N PHE A 64 -15.99 5.84 17.51
CA PHE A 64 -15.50 5.85 18.88
C PHE A 64 -14.47 6.97 19.03
N LYS A 65 -14.66 7.83 20.04
CA LYS A 65 -13.71 8.90 20.34
C LYS A 65 -12.43 8.27 20.86
N VAL A 66 -11.36 8.40 20.10
CA VAL A 66 -10.02 7.99 20.52
C VAL A 66 -9.24 9.22 20.98
N ASN A 67 -8.57 9.12 22.13
CA ASN A 67 -7.77 10.21 22.70
C ASN A 67 -6.31 9.78 22.84
N VAL A 68 -5.40 10.67 22.44
CA VAL A 68 -3.94 10.48 22.58
C VAL A 68 -3.49 11.30 23.78
N SER A 69 -3.24 10.63 24.90
CA SER A 69 -2.93 11.29 26.18
C SER A 69 -1.52 11.89 26.22
N ASN A 70 -0.57 11.29 25.48
CA ASN A 70 0.84 11.66 25.50
C ASN A 70 1.27 12.26 24.15
N ASN A 71 1.15 13.58 23.99
CA ASN A 71 1.57 14.25 22.76
C ASN A 71 3.06 14.62 22.73
N ASN A 72 3.80 14.39 23.82
CA ASN A 72 5.22 14.79 23.93
C ASN A 72 6.22 13.72 23.46
N GLY A 73 5.74 12.62 22.89
CA GLY A 73 6.62 11.58 22.34
C GLY A 73 6.75 11.64 20.81
N PHE A 74 7.54 10.70 20.30
CA PHE A 74 7.79 10.53 18.88
C PHE A 74 7.49 9.09 18.48
N PHE A 75 6.84 8.92 17.35
CA PHE A 75 6.84 7.65 16.63
C PHE A 75 8.10 7.58 15.77
N TYR A 76 8.67 6.38 15.69
CA TYR A 76 9.78 6.12 14.82
C TYR A 76 9.27 5.21 13.71
N HIS A 77 9.44 5.65 12.48
CA HIS A 77 9.07 4.92 11.27
C HIS A 77 10.32 4.24 10.73
N TYR A 78 10.19 2.94 10.48
CA TYR A 78 11.21 2.09 9.88
C TYR A 78 10.65 1.45 8.61
N SER A 79 11.50 1.34 7.59
CA SER A 79 11.21 0.59 6.38
C SER A 79 11.69 -0.85 6.55
N VAL A 80 10.77 -1.80 6.34
CA VAL A 80 11.03 -3.23 6.40
C VAL A 80 11.13 -3.79 4.98
N TYR A 81 12.21 -4.51 4.72
CA TYR A 81 12.43 -5.29 3.51
C TYR A 81 12.48 -6.78 3.87
N LEU A 82 11.61 -7.56 3.24
CA LEU A 82 11.57 -9.00 3.40
C LEU A 82 11.98 -9.69 2.11
N SER A 83 12.99 -10.53 2.20
CA SER A 83 13.44 -11.42 1.12
C SER A 83 13.55 -12.85 1.61
N HIS A 84 13.42 -13.79 0.67
CA HIS A 84 13.85 -15.15 0.89
C HIS A 84 15.37 -15.24 0.88
N GLU A 85 15.92 -16.33 1.40
CA GLU A 85 17.36 -16.65 1.26
C GLU A 85 17.84 -16.58 -0.20
N ASP A 86 16.96 -16.94 -1.15
CA ASP A 86 17.20 -16.85 -2.60
C ASP A 86 17.25 -15.40 -3.15
N GLY A 87 17.18 -14.37 -2.28
CA GLY A 87 17.15 -12.95 -2.66
C GLY A 87 15.84 -12.48 -3.30
N LYS A 88 14.87 -13.39 -3.49
CA LYS A 88 13.56 -13.05 -4.07
C LYS A 88 12.70 -12.34 -3.04
N PRO A 89 11.97 -11.27 -3.41
CA PRO A 89 11.04 -10.62 -2.52
C PRO A 89 9.94 -11.59 -2.08
N VAL A 90 9.51 -11.48 -0.83
CA VAL A 90 8.43 -12.33 -0.31
C VAL A 90 7.10 -11.90 -0.91
N VAL A 91 6.53 -12.74 -1.77
CA VAL A 91 5.21 -12.50 -2.38
C VAL A 91 4.17 -13.35 -1.66
N GLY A 92 3.46 -12.75 -0.71
CA GLY A 92 2.39 -13.44 0.00
C GLY A 92 1.72 -12.57 1.07
N LYS A 93 0.41 -12.33 0.91
CA LYS A 93 -0.38 -11.60 1.91
C LYS A 93 -0.34 -12.34 3.25
N GLY A 94 0.06 -11.62 4.31
CA GLY A 94 0.10 -12.15 5.68
C GLY A 94 1.34 -12.95 6.05
N VAL A 95 2.22 -13.32 5.10
CA VAL A 95 3.51 -13.96 5.43
C VAL A 95 4.40 -12.97 6.18
N GLY A 96 4.44 -11.71 5.73
CA GLY A 96 5.22 -10.67 6.39
C GLY A 96 4.84 -10.47 7.86
N ARG A 97 3.54 -10.50 8.19
CA ARG A 97 3.10 -10.40 9.59
C ARG A 97 3.60 -11.58 10.42
N LYS A 98 3.46 -12.81 9.93
CA LYS A 98 3.99 -14.01 10.63
C LYS A 98 5.50 -13.95 10.84
N VAL A 99 6.24 -13.49 9.84
CA VAL A 99 7.69 -13.33 9.94
C VAL A 99 8.01 -12.26 10.99
N MET A 100 7.35 -11.10 10.96
CA MET A 100 7.56 -10.04 11.93
C MET A 100 7.15 -10.44 13.36
N ASP A 101 6.07 -11.21 13.52
CA ASP A 101 5.66 -11.76 14.82
C ASP A 101 6.78 -12.66 15.38
N LYS A 102 7.40 -13.48 14.53
CA LYS A 102 8.53 -14.35 14.92
C LYS A 102 9.82 -13.56 15.16
N VAL A 103 10.08 -12.49 14.40
CA VAL A 103 11.19 -11.56 14.67
C VAL A 103 11.01 -10.95 16.05
N HIS A 104 9.81 -10.45 16.36
CA HIS A 104 9.51 -9.84 17.66
C HIS A 104 9.70 -10.82 18.81
N GLU A 105 9.24 -12.08 18.66
CA GLU A 105 9.41 -13.13 19.67
C GLU A 105 10.87 -13.58 19.84
N THR A 106 11.63 -13.69 18.75
CA THR A 106 12.99 -14.27 18.78
C THR A 106 14.04 -13.22 19.15
N TYR A 107 13.85 -11.98 18.72
CA TYR A 107 14.82 -10.89 18.82
C TYR A 107 14.33 -9.72 19.69
N GLU A 108 13.44 -9.99 20.66
CA GLU A 108 12.89 -8.96 21.57
C GLU A 108 14.00 -8.14 22.25
N THR A 109 15.09 -8.81 22.65
CA THR A 109 16.25 -8.17 23.29
C THR A 109 17.02 -7.24 22.35
N GLU A 110 17.18 -7.63 21.07
CA GLU A 110 17.88 -6.81 20.06
C GLU A 110 17.02 -5.63 19.60
N LEU A 111 15.70 -5.77 19.69
CA LEU A 111 14.73 -4.69 19.47
C LEU A 111 14.58 -3.77 20.69
N GLY A 112 15.28 -4.06 21.79
CA GLY A 112 15.24 -3.26 23.02
C GLY A 112 13.92 -3.34 23.77
N GLY A 113 13.18 -4.45 23.65
CA GLY A 113 11.90 -4.67 24.33
C GLY A 113 10.82 -3.66 23.92
N ARG A 114 10.89 -3.14 22.68
CA ARG A 114 9.95 -2.13 22.18
C ARG A 114 8.73 -2.79 21.55
N ASN A 115 7.59 -2.10 21.70
CA ASN A 115 6.36 -2.48 21.02
C ASN A 115 6.46 -2.09 19.54
N LEU A 116 6.21 -3.08 18.67
CA LEU A 116 6.28 -2.97 17.23
C LEU A 116 4.86 -2.96 16.63
N ALA A 117 4.62 -2.08 15.66
CA ALA A 117 3.39 -2.03 14.87
C ALA A 117 3.74 -2.10 13.38
N TYR A 118 3.42 -3.22 12.72
CA TYR A 118 3.75 -3.48 11.32
C TYR A 118 2.49 -3.49 10.45
N ASP A 119 2.49 -2.75 9.33
CA ASP A 119 1.31 -2.64 8.46
C ASP A 119 0.98 -3.95 7.69
N GLY A 120 1.99 -4.79 7.46
CA GLY A 120 1.89 -6.01 6.66
C GLY A 120 2.74 -6.02 5.39
N GLU A 121 3.34 -4.90 5.02
CA GLU A 121 4.08 -4.67 3.78
C GLU A 121 5.49 -4.11 4.02
N LYS A 122 5.62 -2.83 4.37
CA LYS A 122 6.93 -2.15 4.40
C LYS A 122 7.08 -1.18 5.56
N ALA A 123 6.00 -0.76 6.21
CA ALA A 123 6.07 0.24 7.26
C ALA A 123 6.01 -0.43 8.64
N LEU A 124 6.99 -0.11 9.47
CA LEU A 124 7.06 -0.51 10.87
C LEU A 124 7.13 0.74 11.74
N PHE A 125 6.31 0.79 12.78
CA PHE A 125 6.25 1.89 13.73
C PHE A 125 6.59 1.42 15.13
N THR A 126 7.35 2.22 15.86
CA THR A 126 7.73 1.94 17.24
C THR A 126 7.54 3.14 18.15
N LEU A 127 7.24 2.86 19.43
CA LEU A 127 7.23 3.85 20.50
C LEU A 127 8.64 3.96 21.09
N GLY A 128 9.47 4.79 20.45
CA GLY A 128 10.88 4.99 20.81
C GLY A 128 11.85 4.45 19.77
N ALA A 129 13.08 4.94 19.78
CA ALA A 129 14.12 4.49 18.86
C ALA A 129 14.54 3.03 19.17
N LEU A 130 14.68 2.23 18.12
CA LEU A 130 15.39 0.96 18.18
C LEU A 130 16.88 1.17 18.49
N PRO A 131 17.58 0.18 19.08
CA PRO A 131 18.99 0.31 19.45
C PRO A 131 19.93 0.63 18.27
N GLN A 132 19.57 0.17 17.08
CA GLN A 132 20.30 0.45 15.84
C GLN A 132 19.36 1.00 14.77
N ASN A 133 19.95 1.77 13.83
CA ASN A 133 19.22 2.32 12.70
C ASN A 133 18.95 1.28 11.60
N ASN A 134 19.86 0.32 11.43
CA ASN A 134 19.71 -0.78 10.47
C ASN A 134 19.86 -2.10 11.23
N LEU A 135 18.86 -2.96 11.16
CA LEU A 135 18.83 -4.26 11.78
C LEU A 135 18.57 -5.31 10.72
N GLU A 136 19.34 -6.39 10.74
CA GLU A 136 19.17 -7.53 9.85
C GLU A 136 18.90 -8.78 10.68
N PHE A 137 17.78 -9.43 10.40
CA PHE A 137 17.37 -10.66 11.07
C PHE A 137 17.19 -11.77 10.05
N THR A 138 17.52 -13.00 10.46
CA THR A 138 17.23 -14.19 9.68
C THR A 138 16.27 -15.06 10.46
N VAL A 139 15.04 -15.20 9.96
CA VAL A 139 13.97 -15.93 10.62
C VAL A 139 13.58 -17.14 9.80
N VAL A 140 13.52 -18.29 10.46
CA VAL A 140 13.00 -19.52 9.87
C VAL A 140 11.54 -19.66 10.26
N LEU A 141 10.65 -19.64 9.28
CA LEU A 141 9.23 -19.90 9.48
C LEU A 141 8.90 -21.30 8.98
N GLU A 142 8.34 -22.12 9.85
CA GLU A 142 7.81 -23.43 9.48
C GLU A 142 6.50 -23.25 8.70
N ASP A 143 6.36 -23.86 7.51
CA ASP A 143 5.06 -23.90 6.81
C ASP A 143 4.07 -24.67 7.70
N ILE A 144 3.36 -23.93 8.56
CA ILE A 144 2.04 -24.34 9.03
C ILE A 144 1.17 -24.23 7.79
N SER A 145 1.25 -25.25 6.94
CA SER A 145 0.47 -25.33 5.72
C SER A 145 -0.95 -24.88 6.06
N SER A 146 -1.50 -23.97 5.26
CA SER A 146 -2.85 -23.46 5.38
C SER A 146 -3.87 -24.59 5.38
N SER A 147 -4.05 -25.22 6.54
CA SER A 147 -5.22 -26.01 6.88
C SER A 147 -6.23 -25.11 7.59
N LYS A 148 -6.49 -23.93 7.02
CA LYS A 148 -7.86 -23.42 7.05
C LYS A 148 -8.58 -24.05 5.88
N VAL A 149 -8.83 -25.35 5.98
CA VAL A 149 -9.96 -25.97 5.30
C VAL A 149 -11.19 -25.39 5.99
N LEU A 150 -11.62 -24.20 5.54
CA LEU A 150 -13.03 -23.81 5.58
C LEU A 150 -13.75 -24.70 4.57
N GLY A 151 -13.82 -25.98 4.88
CA GLY A 151 -14.54 -26.97 4.11
C GLY A 151 -15.82 -27.28 4.86
N ASN A 152 -16.92 -26.66 4.43
CA ASN A 152 -18.24 -27.21 4.67
C ASN A 152 -18.20 -28.70 4.32
N GLY A 153 -18.32 -29.56 5.34
CA GLY A 153 -18.32 -31.00 5.19
C GLY A 153 -19.62 -31.47 4.55
N SER A 154 -19.73 -31.39 3.22
CA SER A 154 -20.67 -32.24 2.49
C SER A 154 -20.03 -33.59 2.22
N ARG A 155 -20.65 -34.62 2.77
CA ARG A 155 -20.28 -36.04 2.71
C ARG A 155 -20.43 -36.53 1.26
N GLY A 156 -19.31 -36.66 0.55
CA GLY A 156 -19.22 -37.30 -0.76
C GLY A 156 -18.47 -38.61 -0.65
N ASN A 157 -19.20 -39.72 -0.75
CA ASN A 157 -18.73 -41.09 -0.82
C ASN A 157 -17.78 -41.29 -2.03
N GLY A 158 -16.63 -41.94 -1.82
CA GLY A 158 -15.69 -42.24 -2.91
C GLY A 158 -14.34 -42.74 -2.39
N GLU A 159 -14.12 -44.04 -2.51
CA GLU A 159 -12.94 -44.78 -2.10
C GLU A 159 -11.64 -44.23 -2.71
N THR A 160 -10.83 -43.55 -1.93
CA THR A 160 -9.37 -43.71 -1.97
C THR A 160 -8.77 -43.19 -0.68
N ARG A 161 -8.53 -44.10 0.28
CA ARG A 161 -7.69 -43.83 1.46
C ARG A 161 -6.24 -43.64 1.01
N LYS A 162 -5.94 -42.51 0.37
CA LYS A 162 -4.57 -42.03 0.22
C LYS A 162 -4.15 -41.56 1.60
N LYS A 163 -3.44 -42.48 2.29
CA LYS A 163 -2.70 -42.28 3.54
C LYS A 163 -2.24 -40.83 3.64
N MET A 164 -2.49 -40.19 4.78
CA MET A 164 -1.94 -38.88 5.14
C MET A 164 -0.44 -38.88 4.88
N LEU A 165 -0.04 -38.44 3.68
CA LEU A 165 1.35 -38.17 3.35
C LEU A 165 1.67 -36.97 4.23
N ARG A 166 2.43 -37.19 5.31
CA ARG A 166 3.00 -36.13 6.13
C ARG A 166 3.56 -35.11 5.15
N ARG A 167 2.92 -33.94 5.06
CA ARG A 167 3.42 -32.85 4.22
C ARG A 167 4.87 -32.64 4.67
N PRO A 168 5.86 -32.67 3.76
CA PRO A 168 7.23 -32.41 4.17
C PRO A 168 7.23 -31.08 4.89
N TYR A 169 7.80 -31.08 6.08
CA TYR A 169 7.97 -29.89 6.90
C TYR A 169 8.82 -28.92 6.08
N ARG A 170 8.17 -27.95 5.43
CA ARG A 170 8.88 -26.97 4.60
C ARG A 170 9.07 -25.72 5.45
N SER A 171 10.13 -25.72 6.24
CA SER A 171 10.64 -24.48 6.79
C SER A 171 11.18 -23.61 5.65
N LYS A 172 10.83 -22.33 5.66
CA LYS A 172 11.39 -21.32 4.75
C LYS A 172 12.14 -20.30 5.59
N THR A 173 13.35 -20.01 5.18
CA THR A 173 14.18 -18.97 5.77
C THR A 173 13.87 -17.64 5.10
N PHE A 174 13.76 -16.60 5.91
CA PHE A 174 13.47 -15.24 5.52
C PHE A 174 14.55 -14.33 6.07
N LYS A 175 15.06 -13.45 5.23
CA LYS A 175 15.90 -12.34 5.63
C LYS A 175 15.01 -11.11 5.77
N VAL A 176 15.09 -10.47 6.93
CA VAL A 176 14.33 -9.28 7.29
C VAL A 176 15.31 -8.16 7.57
N GLU A 177 15.20 -7.08 6.82
CA GLU A 177 15.98 -5.88 7.03
C GLU A 177 15.05 -4.76 7.50
N ILE A 178 15.39 -4.13 8.62
CA ILE A 178 14.66 -3.00 9.19
C ILE A 178 15.60 -1.80 9.18
N SER A 179 15.22 -0.76 8.43
CA SER A 179 16.02 0.46 8.28
C SER A 179 15.25 1.69 8.77
N PHE A 180 15.92 2.60 9.46
CA PHE A 180 15.29 3.82 9.96
C PHE A 180 14.89 4.73 8.80
N ALA A 181 13.62 5.13 8.76
CA ALA A 181 13.07 5.99 7.71
C ALA A 181 12.84 7.41 8.21
N ALA A 182 12.05 7.58 9.28
CA ALA A 182 11.65 8.91 9.74
C ALA A 182 11.32 8.95 11.24
N LYS A 183 11.39 10.16 11.81
CA LYS A 183 10.95 10.46 13.17
C LYS A 183 9.73 11.36 13.10
N ILE A 184 8.60 10.88 13.62
CA ILE A 184 7.29 11.53 13.50
C ILE A 184 6.87 12.05 14.88
N PRO A 185 6.75 13.38 15.07
CA PRO A 185 6.28 13.93 16.34
C PRO A 185 4.79 13.64 16.55
N MET A 186 4.41 13.11 17.72
CA MET A 186 2.99 12.84 18.02
C MET A 186 2.14 14.11 18.06
N GLN A 187 2.75 15.26 18.32
CA GLN A 187 2.10 16.57 18.24
C GLN A 187 1.48 16.82 16.86
N ALA A 188 2.05 16.27 15.79
CA ALA A 188 1.49 16.40 14.44
C ALA A 188 0.09 15.78 14.35
N ILE A 189 -0.20 14.69 15.08
CA ILE A 189 -1.54 14.08 15.14
C ILE A 189 -2.52 15.04 15.81
N GLY A 190 -2.13 15.60 16.96
CA GLY A 190 -2.97 16.54 17.70
C GLY A 190 -3.25 17.83 16.94
N ASN A 191 -2.33 18.27 16.06
CA ASN A 191 -2.52 19.43 15.21
C ASN A 191 -3.43 19.10 14.03
N ALA A 192 -3.21 17.94 13.39
CA ALA A 192 -4.06 17.44 12.30
C ALA A 192 -5.52 17.25 12.73
N LEU A 193 -5.76 16.65 13.91
CA LEU A 193 -7.11 16.50 14.47
C LEU A 193 -7.79 17.84 14.79
N ARG A 194 -7.01 18.88 15.10
CA ARG A 194 -7.51 20.24 15.32
C ARG A 194 -7.70 21.05 14.03
N GLY A 195 -7.38 20.47 12.87
CA GLY A 195 -7.46 21.14 11.57
C GLY A 195 -6.31 22.12 11.30
N HIS A 196 -5.25 22.09 12.12
CA HIS A 196 -4.03 22.83 11.86
C HIS A 196 -3.08 21.94 11.05
N GLU A 197 -3.03 22.20 9.74
CA GLU A 197 -2.03 21.78 8.76
C GLU A 197 -2.09 20.32 8.26
N TYR A 198 -2.27 20.19 6.94
CA TYR A 198 -2.04 18.99 6.15
C TYR A 198 -0.55 18.91 5.73
N SER A 199 0.35 18.78 6.70
CA SER A 199 1.77 18.49 6.41
C SER A 199 1.94 17.00 6.07
N GLU A 200 2.91 16.61 5.22
CA GLU A 200 3.20 15.18 4.96
C GLU A 200 3.41 14.39 6.26
N ASN A 201 4.02 15.02 7.26
CA ASN A 201 4.23 14.46 8.59
C ASN A 201 2.91 14.09 9.30
N SER A 202 1.80 14.79 9.03
CA SER A 202 0.49 14.48 9.63
C SER A 202 -0.12 13.19 9.08
N GLN A 203 0.08 12.90 7.79
CA GLN A 203 -0.43 11.68 7.16
C GLN A 203 0.33 10.46 7.66
N GLU A 204 1.65 10.56 7.79
CA GLU A 204 2.46 9.49 8.37
C GLU A 204 2.11 9.26 9.84
N ALA A 205 1.88 10.32 10.60
CA ALA A 205 1.50 10.21 12.01
C ALA A 205 0.15 9.50 12.21
N LEU A 206 -0.81 9.69 11.31
CA LEU A 206 -2.10 8.98 11.32
C LEU A 206 -1.98 7.50 10.92
N ARG A 207 -0.92 7.09 10.20
CA ARG A 207 -0.67 5.68 9.88
C ARG A 207 -0.01 4.93 11.03
N ALA A 208 0.75 5.63 11.86
CA ALA A 208 1.43 5.07 13.02
C ALA A 208 0.49 4.80 14.22
N TYR A 209 -0.73 5.34 14.17
CA TYR A 209 -1.73 5.29 15.23
C TYR A 209 -2.86 4.33 14.89
#